data_AF-A0A6A6KP68-F1
#
_entry.id   AF-A0A6A6KP68-F1
#
_cell.length_a   1.000
_cell.length_b   1.000
_cell.length_c   1.000
_cell.angle_alpha   90.00
_cell.angle_beta   90.00
_cell.angle_gamma   90.00
#
_symmetry.space_group_name_H-M   'P 1'
#
loop_
_entity.id
_entity.type
_entity.pdbx_description
1 polymer ?
#
loop_
_entity_poly.entity_id
_entity_poly.type
_entity_poly.pdbx_seq_one_letter_code
_entity_poly.pdbx_strand_id
1 'polypeptide(L)'
;MGVLKMVLFSLVFCLEFILRCLWVRDRKTVISGGDGMELWPRKVATARFLIEDMKVVKKAVANADPAKMMESNSTCRWGNKFGMLLLPTYYHKVEPLEHVKRAKVMIDRKKQTLEAHFSYQIGDLAMSLLGPKVASLLNYRILCNTTFTISNVVGPKEEITIAGNPITFIRVNTSSLPQALTMHMVSYAGRAEMQILVAKDIIPDPEFLAKCFQDSLLEMKEAAVASS
;
A
#
# COMPACT_ATOMS: atom_id res chain seq x y z
N MET A 1 -16.74 14.53 13.59
CA MET A 1 -15.72 14.17 14.60
C MET A 1 -15.14 15.47 15.15
N GLY A 2 -15.09 15.68 16.47
CA GLY A 2 -14.56 16.93 17.03
C GLY A 2 -13.04 17.06 16.88
N VAL A 3 -12.53 18.29 16.74
CA VAL A 3 -11.10 18.63 16.56
C VAL A 3 -10.21 17.93 17.59
N LEU A 4 -10.68 17.83 18.84
CA LEU A 4 -9.95 17.17 19.92
C LEU A 4 -9.61 15.69 19.64
N LYS A 5 -10.56 14.92 19.07
CA LYS A 5 -10.32 13.50 18.73
C LYS A 5 -9.30 13.37 17.61
N MET A 6 -9.34 14.27 16.64
CA MET A 6 -8.38 14.30 15.52
C MET A 6 -6.95 14.58 16.00
N VAL A 7 -6.79 15.58 16.90
CA VAL A 7 -5.50 15.91 17.50
C VAL A 7 -4.95 14.73 18.31
N LEU A 8 -5.78 14.13 19.16
CA LEU A 8 -5.39 12.98 19.98
C LEU A 8 -4.92 11.79 19.13
N PHE A 9 -5.66 11.42 18.09
CA PHE A 9 -5.26 10.33 17.19
C PHE A 9 -3.96 10.64 16.44
N SER A 10 -3.73 11.90 16.08
CA SER A 10 -2.50 12.33 15.41
C SER A 10 -1.28 12.23 16.34
N LEU A 11 -1.44 12.58 17.63
CA LEU A 11 -0.38 12.41 18.63
C LEU A 11 -0.03 10.94 18.87
N VAL A 12 -1.04 10.07 18.95
CA VAL A 12 -0.84 8.61 19.07
C VAL A 12 -0.07 8.08 17.86
N PHE A 13 -0.40 8.53 16.64
CA PHE A 13 0.36 8.16 15.44
C PHE A 13 1.81 8.62 15.51
N CYS A 14 2.07 9.89 15.83
CA CYS A 14 3.44 10.39 15.94
C CYS A 14 4.24 9.58 16.96
N LEU A 15 3.63 9.22 18.09
CA LEU A 15 4.24 8.36 19.09
C LEU A 15 4.51 6.94 18.55
N GLU A 16 3.55 6.29 17.90
CA GLU A 16 3.74 4.97 17.28
C GLU A 16 4.86 4.99 16.23
N PHE A 17 4.94 6.05 15.42
CA PHE A 17 5.95 6.24 14.40
C PHE A 17 7.35 6.40 15.03
N ILE A 18 7.48 7.26 16.05
CA ILE A 18 8.73 7.43 16.82
C ILE A 18 9.12 6.11 17.49
N LEU A 19 8.17 5.43 18.15
CA LEU A 19 8.43 4.14 18.79
C LEU A 19 8.92 3.10 17.78
N ARG A 20 8.39 3.07 16.57
CA ARG A 20 8.88 2.19 15.49
C ARG A 20 10.21 2.62 14.90
N CYS A 21 10.57 3.90 14.90
CA CYS A 21 11.93 4.32 14.57
C CYS A 21 12.96 3.80 15.59
N LEU A 22 12.55 3.68 16.86
CA LEU A 22 13.47 3.48 17.99
C LEU A 22 13.50 2.03 18.51
N TRP A 23 12.35 1.43 18.83
CA TRP A 23 12.26 0.17 19.60
C TRP A 23 11.22 -0.84 19.12
N VAL A 24 10.07 -0.40 18.60
CA VAL A 24 8.95 -1.30 18.30
C VAL A 24 9.14 -1.95 16.93
N ARG A 25 9.07 -3.28 16.90
CA ARG A 25 9.11 -4.11 15.69
C ARG A 25 7.86 -4.96 15.58
N ASP A 26 7.44 -5.23 14.36
CA ASP A 26 6.43 -6.26 14.10
C ASP A 26 6.93 -7.63 14.62
N ARG A 27 5.98 -8.51 14.93
CA ARG A 27 6.32 -9.92 15.24
C ARG A 27 7.03 -10.51 14.03
N LYS A 28 8.19 -11.16 14.26
CA LYS A 28 8.92 -11.87 13.20
C LYS A 28 8.06 -13.00 12.65
N THR A 29 7.92 -13.02 11.34
CA THR A 29 7.23 -14.05 10.55
C THR A 29 8.18 -14.57 9.46
N VAL A 30 7.78 -15.62 8.75
CA VAL A 30 8.56 -16.18 7.63
C VAL A 30 8.79 -15.18 6.49
N ILE A 31 7.92 -14.19 6.33
CA ILE A 31 8.04 -13.13 5.31
C ILE A 31 8.62 -11.82 5.86
N SER A 32 9.03 -11.78 7.13
CA SER A 32 9.64 -10.59 7.70
C SER A 32 11.04 -10.39 7.13
N GLY A 33 11.35 -9.16 6.73
CA GLY A 33 12.70 -8.77 6.35
C GLY A 33 13.52 -8.19 7.50
N GLY A 34 14.60 -7.52 7.13
CA GLY A 34 15.50 -6.84 8.05
C GLY A 34 16.74 -6.29 7.34
N ASP A 35 17.63 -5.75 8.16
CA ASP A 35 18.90 -5.15 7.73
C ASP A 35 19.68 -6.06 6.77
N GLY A 36 20.12 -5.49 5.64
CA GLY A 36 20.88 -6.18 4.59
C GLY A 36 20.05 -6.99 3.59
N MET A 37 18.74 -7.16 3.80
CA MET A 37 17.88 -7.91 2.87
C MET A 37 17.64 -7.16 1.54
N GLU A 38 17.82 -5.85 1.50
CA GLU A 38 17.82 -5.05 0.27
C GLU A 38 18.90 -5.48 -0.73
N LEU A 39 19.96 -6.16 -0.27
CA LEU A 39 21.05 -6.67 -1.11
C LEU A 39 20.78 -8.08 -1.65
N TRP A 40 19.72 -8.74 -1.19
CA TRP A 40 19.42 -10.12 -1.57
C TRP A 40 18.84 -10.19 -2.99
N PRO A 41 19.15 -11.26 -3.76
CA PRO A 41 18.54 -11.51 -5.05
C PRO A 41 17.01 -11.52 -4.97
N ARG A 42 16.36 -10.81 -5.89
CA ARG A 42 14.90 -10.70 -5.95
C ARG A 42 14.32 -11.49 -7.10
N LYS A 43 13.16 -12.10 -6.87
CA LYS A 43 12.26 -12.56 -7.92
C LYS A 43 11.08 -11.60 -8.01
N VAL A 44 10.53 -11.46 -9.21
CA VAL A 44 9.37 -10.61 -9.49
C VAL A 44 8.25 -11.45 -10.09
N ALA A 45 7.02 -11.18 -9.66
CA ALA A 45 5.82 -11.66 -10.31
C ALA A 45 4.83 -10.50 -10.47
N THR A 46 3.85 -10.68 -11.37
CA THR A 46 2.85 -9.64 -11.64
C THR A 46 1.45 -10.19 -11.44
N ALA A 47 0.74 -9.68 -10.44
CA ALA A 47 -0.70 -9.92 -10.35
C ALA A 47 -1.45 -8.85 -11.14
N ARG A 48 -2.39 -9.29 -11.99
CA ARG A 48 -3.20 -8.42 -12.84
C ARG A 48 -4.65 -8.43 -12.39
N PHE A 49 -5.23 -7.24 -12.29
CA PHE A 49 -6.61 -7.06 -11.84
C PHE A 49 -7.36 -6.14 -12.81
N LEU A 50 -8.66 -6.39 -12.95
CA LEU A 50 -9.57 -5.45 -13.60
C LEU A 50 -10.13 -4.48 -12.55
N ILE A 51 -10.10 -3.18 -12.85
CA ILE A 51 -10.62 -2.16 -11.94
C ILE A 51 -12.13 -2.36 -11.71
N GLU A 52 -12.85 -2.89 -12.70
CA GLU A 52 -14.27 -3.20 -12.60
C GLU A 52 -14.56 -4.27 -11.54
N ASP A 53 -13.79 -5.35 -11.51
CA ASP A 53 -13.93 -6.40 -10.50
C ASP A 53 -13.70 -5.85 -9.09
N MET A 54 -12.68 -5.00 -8.92
CA MET A 54 -12.42 -4.32 -7.65
C MET A 54 -13.58 -3.40 -7.23
N LYS A 55 -14.24 -2.74 -8.20
CA LYS A 55 -15.41 -1.88 -7.93
C LYS A 55 -16.62 -2.70 -7.46
N VAL A 56 -16.84 -3.90 -8.01
CA VAL A 56 -17.92 -4.81 -7.58
C VAL A 56 -17.74 -5.18 -6.11
N VAL A 57 -16.56 -5.66 -5.73
CA VAL A 57 -16.23 -6.00 -4.33
C VAL A 57 -16.39 -4.78 -3.42
N LYS A 58 -15.89 -3.61 -3.85
CA LYS A 58 -16.00 -2.36 -3.09
C LYS A 58 -17.46 -1.96 -2.85
N LYS A 59 -18.34 -2.11 -3.84
CA LYS A 59 -19.77 -1.76 -3.73
C LYS A 59 -20.50 -2.66 -2.72
N ALA A 60 -20.19 -3.96 -2.69
CA ALA A 60 -20.77 -4.88 -1.70
C ALA A 60 -20.34 -4.58 -0.26
N VAL A 61 -19.16 -3.97 -0.08
CA VAL A 61 -18.59 -3.66 1.25
C VAL A 61 -18.88 -2.23 1.70
N ALA A 62 -19.11 -1.32 0.77
CA ALA A 62 -19.34 0.08 1.04
C ALA A 62 -20.69 0.52 0.49
N ASN A 63 -21.59 1.00 1.37
CA ASN A 63 -22.71 1.87 1.00
C ASN A 63 -22.21 3.25 0.48
N ALA A 64 -21.19 3.27 -0.37
CA ALA A 64 -20.50 4.46 -0.84
C ALA A 64 -20.62 4.58 -2.35
N ASP A 65 -21.14 5.72 -2.77
CA ASP A 65 -21.26 6.14 -4.16
C ASP A 65 -19.86 6.29 -4.80
N PRO A 66 -19.55 5.51 -5.86
CA PRO A 66 -18.28 5.59 -6.58
C PRO A 66 -17.98 6.99 -7.16
N ALA A 67 -19.02 7.79 -7.41
CA ALA A 67 -18.92 9.09 -8.09
C ALA A 67 -18.16 10.15 -7.27
N LYS A 68 -18.29 10.14 -5.93
CA LYS A 68 -17.65 11.15 -5.06
C LYS A 68 -16.12 11.10 -5.03
N MET A 69 -15.50 10.04 -5.56
CA MET A 69 -14.05 9.90 -5.65
C MET A 69 -13.47 10.35 -7.00
N MET A 70 -14.31 10.81 -7.93
CA MET A 70 -13.89 11.07 -9.32
C MET A 70 -13.77 12.56 -9.69
N GLU A 71 -14.08 13.49 -8.79
CA GLU A 71 -13.83 14.92 -9.01
C GLU A 71 -12.62 15.38 -8.19
N SER A 72 -11.49 15.54 -8.86
CA SER A 72 -10.44 16.45 -8.41
C SER A 72 -9.94 17.24 -9.61
N ASN A 73 -10.53 18.41 -9.83
CA ASN A 73 -9.93 19.47 -10.63
C ASN A 73 -8.76 20.05 -9.84
N SER A 74 -7.63 19.34 -9.80
CA SER A 74 -6.42 19.84 -9.14
C SER A 74 -5.36 20.17 -10.19
N THR A 75 -4.91 21.42 -10.18
CA THR A 75 -3.70 21.88 -10.86
C THR A 75 -2.53 20.96 -10.48
N CYS A 76 -1.94 20.29 -11.46
CA CYS A 76 -0.81 19.38 -11.24
C CYS A 76 0.41 20.19 -10.76
N ARG A 77 0.67 20.19 -9.45
CA ARG A 77 2.02 20.48 -8.95
C ARG A 77 2.90 19.29 -9.30
N TRP A 78 4.08 19.54 -9.86
CA TRP A 78 5.05 18.50 -10.19
C TRP A 78 5.53 17.79 -8.91
N GLY A 79 5.35 16.47 -8.83
CA GLY A 79 5.80 15.62 -7.72
C GLY A 79 4.68 14.88 -6.98
N ASN A 80 4.98 13.67 -6.49
CA ASN A 80 4.04 12.85 -5.73
C ASN A 80 4.21 13.11 -4.22
N LYS A 81 3.18 13.66 -3.58
CA LYS A 81 3.08 13.59 -2.12
C LYS A 81 2.62 12.18 -1.74
N PHE A 82 3.41 11.48 -0.95
CA PHE A 82 3.03 10.18 -0.40
C PHE A 82 2.86 10.28 1.11
N GLY A 83 1.98 9.44 1.66
CA GLY A 83 1.83 9.25 3.09
C GLY A 83 2.08 7.79 3.45
N MET A 84 2.64 7.55 4.62
CA MET A 84 2.84 6.20 5.16
C MET A 84 1.76 5.90 6.19
N LEU A 85 1.17 4.71 6.11
CA LEU A 85 0.18 4.21 7.05
C LEU A 85 0.65 2.86 7.58
N LEU A 86 0.70 2.74 8.90
CA LEU A 86 1.03 1.48 9.55
C LEU A 86 -0.26 0.73 9.84
N LEU A 87 -0.43 -0.43 9.20
CA LEU A 87 -1.64 -1.23 9.28
C LEU A 87 -1.34 -2.59 9.92
N PRO A 88 -2.08 -2.99 10.97
CA PRO A 88 -1.97 -4.35 11.51
C PRO A 88 -2.52 -5.33 10.48
N THR A 89 -1.78 -6.40 10.24
CA THR A 89 -2.20 -7.50 9.36
C THR A 89 -2.75 -8.65 10.18
N TYR A 90 -3.85 -9.24 9.72
CA TYR A 90 -4.49 -10.39 10.38
C TYR A 90 -4.57 -11.55 9.39
N TYR A 91 -3.96 -12.67 9.75
CA TYR A 91 -3.82 -13.85 8.87
C TYR A 91 -4.88 -14.94 9.13
N HIS A 92 -5.96 -14.62 9.83
CA HIS A 92 -7.00 -15.60 10.14
C HIS A 92 -7.89 -15.82 8.92
N LYS A 93 -8.20 -17.10 8.64
CA LYS A 93 -9.18 -17.46 7.61
C LYS A 93 -10.54 -16.93 8.05
N VAL A 94 -11.08 -16.02 7.26
CA VAL A 94 -12.39 -15.39 7.44
C VAL A 94 -13.10 -15.40 6.10
N GLU A 95 -14.42 -15.23 6.11
CA GLU A 95 -15.21 -15.07 4.89
C GLU A 95 -14.64 -13.96 3.98
N PRO A 96 -14.64 -14.13 2.65
CA PRO A 96 -13.97 -13.23 1.71
C PRO A 96 -14.33 -11.75 1.90
N LEU A 97 -15.62 -11.43 2.04
CA LEU A 97 -16.09 -10.05 2.22
C LEU A 97 -15.84 -9.50 3.63
N GLU A 98 -15.77 -10.35 4.66
CA GLU A 98 -15.49 -9.92 6.04
C GLU A 98 -14.05 -9.40 6.18
N HIS A 99 -13.11 -9.99 5.43
CA HIS A 99 -11.74 -9.48 5.36
C HIS A 99 -11.72 -8.03 4.86
N VAL A 100 -12.43 -7.77 3.76
CA VAL A 100 -12.49 -6.44 3.14
C VAL A 100 -13.22 -5.44 4.02
N LYS A 101 -14.34 -5.84 4.65
CA LYS A 101 -15.07 -4.98 5.61
C LYS A 101 -14.17 -4.54 6.76
N ARG A 102 -13.43 -5.49 7.35
CA ARG A 102 -12.48 -5.19 8.42
C ARG A 102 -11.38 -4.24 7.95
N ALA A 103 -10.76 -4.55 6.82
CA ALA A 103 -9.72 -3.69 6.23
C ALA A 103 -10.27 -2.28 5.94
N LYS A 104 -11.50 -2.16 5.44
CA LYS A 104 -12.17 -0.89 5.19
C LYS A 104 -12.38 -0.09 6.48
N VAL A 105 -12.92 -0.71 7.54
CA VAL A 105 -13.14 -0.03 8.83
C VAL A 105 -11.81 0.48 9.40
N MET A 106 -10.75 -0.33 9.32
CA MET A 106 -9.41 0.09 9.77
C MET A 106 -8.86 1.26 8.96
N ILE A 107 -8.93 1.17 7.62
CA ILE A 107 -8.43 2.22 6.72
C ILE A 107 -9.25 3.51 6.87
N ASP A 108 -10.58 3.43 6.97
CA ASP A 108 -11.43 4.61 7.12
C ASP A 108 -11.15 5.30 8.46
N ARG A 109 -10.95 4.54 9.54
CA ARG A 109 -10.51 5.09 10.83
C ARG A 109 -9.15 5.78 10.72
N LYS A 110 -8.19 5.17 10.01
CA LYS A 110 -6.86 5.75 9.79
C LYS A 110 -6.90 7.00 8.89
N LYS A 111 -7.75 7.03 7.86
CA LYS A 111 -7.98 8.21 7.00
C LYS A 111 -8.62 9.38 7.73
N GLN A 112 -9.39 9.12 8.79
CA GLN A 112 -9.93 10.17 9.65
C GLN A 112 -8.87 10.80 10.57
N THR A 113 -7.65 10.25 10.59
CA THR A 113 -6.50 10.85 11.28
C THR A 113 -5.69 11.68 10.31
N LEU A 114 -4.92 12.65 10.80
CA LEU A 114 -3.98 13.42 9.98
C LEU A 114 -2.67 12.66 9.74
N GLU A 115 -2.59 11.36 10.07
CA GLU A 115 -1.41 10.49 9.97
C GLU A 115 -0.73 10.59 8.61
N ALA A 116 -1.50 10.40 7.52
CA ALA A 116 -0.94 10.46 6.18
C ALA A 116 -0.36 11.85 5.84
N HIS A 117 -1.00 12.93 6.31
CA HIS A 117 -0.55 14.30 6.07
C HIS A 117 0.68 14.66 6.90
N PHE A 118 0.71 14.24 8.16
CA PHE A 118 1.86 14.44 9.04
C PHE A 118 3.05 13.57 8.67
N SER A 119 2.86 12.36 8.14
CA SER A 119 3.99 11.49 7.79
C SER A 119 4.95 12.14 6.78
N TYR A 120 4.41 12.80 5.75
CA TYR A 120 5.22 13.57 4.80
C TYR A 120 5.92 14.75 5.46
N GLN A 121 5.20 15.52 6.30
CA GLN A 121 5.75 16.67 6.99
C GLN A 121 6.82 16.30 8.02
N ILE A 122 6.66 15.19 8.74
CA ILE A 122 7.65 14.66 9.68
C ILE A 122 8.91 14.25 8.93
N GLY A 123 8.76 13.60 7.77
CA GLY A 123 9.88 13.27 6.90
C GLY A 123 10.62 14.52 6.43
N ASP A 124 9.88 15.52 5.93
CA ASP A 124 10.43 16.79 5.47
C ASP A 124 11.12 17.59 6.59
N LEU A 125 10.53 17.58 7.79
CA LEU A 125 11.11 18.19 8.98
C LEU A 125 12.38 17.47 9.41
N ALA A 126 12.40 16.13 9.41
CA ALA A 126 13.59 15.35 9.73
C ALA A 126 14.71 15.61 8.72
N MET A 127 14.38 15.69 7.43
CA MET A 127 15.32 16.06 6.37
C MET A 127 15.90 17.45 6.60
N SER A 128 15.06 18.42 6.96
CA SER A 128 15.43 19.82 7.14
C SER A 128 16.25 20.08 8.42
N LEU A 129 15.88 19.44 9.53
CA LEU A 129 16.51 19.67 10.85
C LEU A 129 17.72 18.76 11.11
N LEU A 130 17.63 17.48 10.75
CA LEU A 130 18.64 16.47 11.10
C LEU A 130 19.51 16.07 9.90
N GLY A 131 19.14 16.54 8.70
CA GLY A 131 19.82 16.25 7.45
C GLY A 131 19.42 14.91 6.82
N PRO A 132 19.77 14.73 5.54
CA PRO A 132 19.31 13.58 4.74
C PRO A 132 19.82 12.23 5.25
N LYS A 133 21.02 12.18 5.83
CA LYS A 133 21.61 10.94 6.38
C LYS A 133 20.78 10.39 7.54
N VAL A 134 20.40 11.25 8.49
CA VAL A 134 19.62 10.84 9.66
C VAL A 134 18.20 10.49 9.25
N ALA A 135 17.58 11.30 8.39
CA ALA A 135 16.24 11.02 7.89
C ALA A 135 16.15 9.68 7.12
N SER A 136 17.16 9.39 6.28
CA SER A 136 17.27 8.10 5.59
C SER A 136 17.43 6.94 6.58
N LEU A 137 18.27 7.08 7.60
CA LEU A 137 18.44 6.07 8.64
C LEU A 137 17.14 5.79 9.41
N LEU A 138 16.39 6.83 9.77
CA LEU A 138 15.09 6.69 10.45
C LEU A 138 14.08 5.96 9.57
N ASN A 139 13.99 6.32 8.29
CA ASN A 139 13.12 5.65 7.33
C ASN A 139 13.50 4.17 7.16
N TYR A 140 14.80 3.89 7.02
CA TYR A 140 15.33 2.54 6.92
C TYR A 140 14.98 1.69 8.16
N ARG A 141 15.08 2.27 9.36
CA ARG A 141 14.68 1.58 10.60
C ARG A 141 13.19 1.23 10.64
N ILE A 142 12.31 2.14 10.20
CA ILE A 142 10.87 1.86 10.13
C ILE A 142 10.61 0.67 9.19
N LEU A 143 11.26 0.67 8.02
CA LEU A 143 11.12 -0.40 7.04
C LEU A 143 11.64 -1.75 7.58
N CYS A 144 12.79 -1.75 8.27
CA CYS A 144 13.31 -2.95 8.93
C CYS A 144 12.40 -3.47 10.06
N ASN A 145 11.60 -2.59 10.66
CA ASN A 145 10.73 -2.91 11.79
C ASN A 145 9.30 -3.27 11.36
N THR A 146 9.01 -3.30 10.05
CA THR A 146 7.72 -3.66 9.46
C THR A 146 7.83 -4.93 8.63
N THR A 147 6.73 -5.68 8.52
CA THR A 147 6.75 -7.00 7.86
C THR A 147 6.90 -6.89 6.34
N PHE A 148 6.07 -6.09 5.69
CA PHE A 148 6.07 -5.87 4.24
C PHE A 148 5.48 -4.48 3.92
N THR A 149 5.72 -3.97 2.71
CA THR A 149 5.16 -2.71 2.23
C THR A 149 4.21 -2.95 1.07
N ILE A 150 3.05 -2.27 1.09
CA ILE A 150 2.18 -2.09 -0.05
C ILE A 150 2.22 -0.61 -0.45
N SER A 151 2.46 -0.31 -1.72
CA SER A 151 2.24 1.03 -2.27
C SER A 151 1.21 1.01 -3.39
N ASN A 152 0.51 2.13 -3.57
CA ASN A 152 -0.47 2.30 -4.63
C ASN A 152 -0.30 3.66 -5.31
N VAL A 153 -0.28 3.66 -6.64
CA VAL A 153 -0.21 4.87 -7.47
C VAL A 153 -1.36 4.85 -8.48
N VAL A 154 -2.17 5.91 -8.50
CA VAL A 154 -3.18 6.07 -9.55
C VAL A 154 -2.48 6.56 -10.81
N GLY A 155 -2.42 5.72 -11.84
CA GLY A 155 -1.89 6.09 -13.15
C GLY A 155 -2.97 6.58 -14.12
N PRO A 156 -2.61 6.80 -15.39
CA PRO A 156 -3.51 7.35 -16.41
C PRO A 156 -4.76 6.51 -16.62
N LYS A 157 -5.91 7.20 -16.77
CA LYS A 157 -7.20 6.56 -17.04
C LYS A 157 -7.38 6.16 -18.50
N GLU A 158 -6.70 6.86 -19.40
CA GLU A 158 -6.77 6.69 -20.84
C GLU A 158 -5.48 6.05 -21.36
N GLU A 159 -5.56 5.44 -22.53
CA GLU A 159 -4.37 4.94 -23.22
C GLU A 159 -3.51 6.12 -23.68
N ILE A 160 -2.20 6.00 -23.46
CA ILE A 160 -1.23 7.03 -23.81
C ILE A 160 -0.19 6.46 -24.78
N THR A 161 0.48 7.36 -25.49
CA THR A 161 1.56 7.02 -26.43
C THR A 161 2.87 7.64 -25.99
N ILE A 162 4.00 6.98 -26.27
CA ILE A 162 5.35 7.55 -26.15
C ILE A 162 5.96 7.60 -27.54
N ALA A 163 6.30 8.80 -28.01
CA ALA A 163 6.84 9.03 -29.35
C ALA A 163 6.01 8.35 -30.46
N GLY A 164 4.67 8.41 -30.34
CA GLY A 164 3.73 7.78 -31.28
C GLY A 164 3.47 6.28 -31.06
N ASN A 165 4.16 5.62 -30.11
CA ASN A 165 3.95 4.20 -29.82
C ASN A 165 2.98 4.01 -28.65
N PRO A 166 1.89 3.23 -28.80
CA PRO A 166 0.92 3.02 -27.72
C PRO A 166 1.53 2.24 -26.56
N ILE A 167 1.35 2.74 -25.34
CA ILE A 167 1.71 2.01 -24.12
C ILE A 167 0.64 0.96 -23.82
N THR A 168 1.07 -0.29 -23.67
CA THR A 168 0.18 -1.42 -23.35
C THR A 168 -0.02 -1.62 -21.84
N PHE A 169 1.04 -1.41 -21.05
CA PHE A 169 1.01 -1.53 -19.60
C PHE A 169 2.01 -0.57 -18.93
N ILE A 170 1.74 -0.24 -17.66
CA ILE A 170 2.65 0.52 -16.80
C ILE A 170 2.88 -0.33 -15.56
N ARG A 171 4.14 -0.52 -15.19
CA ARG A 171 4.57 -1.24 -13.98
C ARG A 171 5.55 -0.40 -13.20
N VAL A 172 5.46 -0.47 -11.88
CA VAL A 172 6.33 0.26 -10.96
C VAL A 172 6.92 -0.70 -9.96
N ASN A 173 8.21 -0.52 -9.64
CA ASN A 173 8.89 -1.41 -8.71
C ASN A 173 10.03 -0.69 -7.98
N THR A 174 10.43 -1.22 -6.82
CA THR A 174 11.56 -0.72 -6.03
C THR A 174 12.46 -1.89 -5.61
N SER A 175 13.78 -1.72 -5.73
CA SER A 175 14.74 -2.82 -5.53
C SER A 175 15.56 -2.72 -4.23
N SER A 176 15.33 -1.71 -3.40
CA SER A 176 16.23 -1.36 -2.28
C SER A 176 15.52 -1.30 -0.92
N LEU A 177 14.48 -2.12 -0.72
CA LEU A 177 13.75 -2.17 0.55
C LEU A 177 14.22 -3.36 1.40
N PRO A 178 14.43 -3.17 2.72
CA PRO A 178 14.90 -4.23 3.63
C PRO A 178 13.83 -5.29 3.93
N GLN A 179 12.66 -5.24 3.31
CA GLN A 179 11.57 -6.20 3.50
C GLN A 179 11.69 -7.37 2.52
N ALA A 180 11.28 -8.57 2.94
CA ALA A 180 11.34 -9.77 2.08
C ALA A 180 10.28 -9.75 0.99
N LEU A 181 9.16 -9.08 1.25
CA LEU A 181 8.02 -8.95 0.35
C LEU A 181 7.68 -7.46 0.20
N THR A 182 7.59 -7.01 -1.05
CA THR A 182 7.09 -5.66 -1.39
C THR A 182 6.08 -5.78 -2.52
N MET A 183 5.04 -4.95 -2.44
CA MET A 183 3.94 -4.97 -3.39
C MET A 183 3.65 -3.56 -3.86
N HIS A 184 3.76 -3.32 -5.16
CA HIS A 184 3.58 -1.99 -5.74
C HIS A 184 2.50 -2.05 -6.83
N MET A 185 1.38 -1.40 -6.58
CA MET A 185 0.23 -1.34 -7.50
C MET A 185 0.25 -0.03 -8.29
N VAL A 186 -0.02 -0.13 -9.60
CA VAL A 186 -0.35 1.02 -10.43
C VAL A 186 -1.55 0.73 -11.33
N SER A 187 -2.47 1.68 -11.44
CA SER A 187 -3.60 1.60 -12.37
C SER A 187 -3.27 2.22 -13.72
N TYR A 188 -3.67 1.60 -14.82
CA TYR A 188 -3.54 2.13 -16.17
C TYR A 188 -4.66 1.61 -17.08
N ALA A 189 -5.37 2.51 -17.77
CA ALA A 189 -6.37 2.17 -18.79
C ALA A 189 -7.35 1.04 -18.38
N GLY A 190 -8.00 1.20 -17.22
CA GLY A 190 -8.98 0.23 -16.70
C GLY A 190 -8.38 -1.02 -16.04
N ARG A 191 -7.06 -1.20 -16.10
CA ARG A 191 -6.31 -2.32 -15.49
C ARG A 191 -5.55 -1.84 -14.26
N ALA A 192 -5.32 -2.73 -13.31
CA ALA A 192 -4.42 -2.50 -12.18
C ALA A 192 -3.40 -3.64 -12.12
N GLU A 193 -2.12 -3.30 -12.18
CA GLU A 193 -1.03 -4.28 -12.09
C GLU A 193 -0.25 -4.10 -10.80
N MET A 194 -0.11 -5.18 -10.05
CA MET A 194 0.69 -5.26 -8.83
C MET A 194 1.99 -5.98 -9.12
N GLN A 195 3.10 -5.26 -9.02
CA GLN A 195 4.43 -5.86 -8.98
C GLN A 195 4.67 -6.43 -7.58
N ILE A 196 4.94 -7.72 -7.51
CA ILE A 196 5.24 -8.44 -6.28
C ILE A 196 6.73 -8.77 -6.31
N LEU A 197 7.50 -8.11 -5.45
CA LEU A 197 8.93 -8.34 -5.33
C LEU A 197 9.22 -9.17 -4.08
N VAL A 198 9.94 -10.27 -4.26
CA VAL A 198 10.24 -11.20 -3.17
C VAL A 198 11.72 -11.51 -3.07
N ALA A 199 12.22 -11.69 -1.85
CA ALA A 199 13.54 -12.28 -1.61
C ALA A 199 13.52 -13.74 -2.07
N LYS A 200 14.43 -14.08 -2.99
CA LYS A 200 14.47 -15.37 -3.72
C LYS A 200 14.45 -16.59 -2.80
N ASP A 201 15.14 -16.49 -1.66
CA ASP A 201 15.33 -17.60 -0.73
C ASP A 201 14.25 -17.66 0.36
N ILE A 202 13.35 -16.67 0.41
CA ILE A 202 12.24 -16.61 1.37
C ILE A 202 10.93 -17.05 0.73
N ILE A 203 10.62 -16.54 -0.47
CA ILE A 203 9.41 -16.90 -1.21
C ILE A 203 9.83 -17.59 -2.51
N PRO A 204 9.71 -18.93 -2.58
CA PRO A 204 10.26 -19.70 -3.69
C PRO A 204 9.50 -19.48 -5.00
N ASP A 205 8.17 -19.32 -4.92
CA ASP A 205 7.28 -19.18 -6.07
C ASP A 205 6.42 -17.90 -5.96
N PRO A 206 6.90 -16.76 -6.48
CA PRO A 206 6.12 -15.53 -6.50
C PRO A 206 4.97 -15.55 -7.51
N GLU A 207 5.00 -16.41 -8.53
CA GLU A 207 3.90 -16.53 -9.50
C GLU A 207 2.69 -17.21 -8.86
N PHE A 208 2.93 -18.24 -8.04
CA PHE A 208 1.88 -18.81 -7.21
C PHE A 208 1.28 -17.77 -6.26
N LEU A 209 2.11 -16.94 -5.61
CA LEU A 209 1.63 -15.86 -4.76
C LEU A 209 0.80 -14.82 -5.55
N ALA A 210 1.23 -14.45 -6.75
CA ALA A 210 0.48 -13.56 -7.64
C ALA A 210 -0.89 -14.15 -7.97
N LYS A 211 -0.93 -15.45 -8.30
CA LYS A 211 -2.16 -16.18 -8.55
C LYS A 211 -3.08 -16.19 -7.33
N CYS A 212 -2.56 -16.43 -6.12
CA CYS A 212 -3.36 -16.36 -4.89
C CYS A 212 -4.06 -15.00 -4.71
N PHE A 213 -3.39 -13.89 -5.04
CA PHE A 213 -4.04 -12.58 -4.97
C PHE A 213 -5.15 -12.42 -6.02
N GLN A 214 -4.96 -12.95 -7.22
CA GLN A 214 -5.97 -12.91 -8.29
C GLN A 214 -7.18 -13.79 -7.95
N ASP A 215 -6.94 -15.02 -7.52
CA ASP A 215 -7.96 -15.98 -7.10
C ASP A 215 -8.77 -15.40 -5.92
N SER A 216 -8.10 -14.76 -4.94
CA SER A 216 -8.78 -14.11 -3.83
C SER A 216 -9.69 -12.94 -4.26
N LEU A 217 -9.29 -12.14 -5.27
CA LEU A 217 -10.18 -11.12 -5.83
C LEU A 217 -11.40 -11.74 -6.52
N LEU A 218 -11.20 -12.85 -7.24
CA LEU A 218 -12.27 -13.57 -7.89
C LEU A 218 -13.28 -14.11 -6.86
N GLU A 219 -12.82 -14.78 -5.81
CA GLU A 219 -13.67 -15.26 -4.72
C GLU A 219 -14.47 -14.12 -4.06
N MET A 220 -13.82 -12.98 -3.80
CA MET A 220 -14.50 -11.80 -3.26
C MET A 220 -15.57 -11.25 -4.22
N LYS A 221 -15.30 -11.23 -5.52
CA LYS A 221 -16.24 -10.79 -6.55
C LYS A 221 -17.46 -11.71 -6.61
N GLU A 222 -17.24 -13.02 -6.63
CA GLU A 222 -18.31 -14.02 -6.65
C GLU A 222 -19.21 -13.90 -5.40
N ALA A 223 -18.59 -13.77 -4.22
CA ALA A 223 -19.33 -13.54 -2.98
C ALA A 223 -20.12 -12.22 -3.01
N ALA A 224 -19.55 -11.15 -3.57
CA ALA A 224 -20.24 -9.86 -3.73
C ALA A 224 -21.47 -9.97 -4.64
N VAL A 225 -21.35 -10.67 -5.76
CA VAL A 225 -22.46 -10.91 -6.70
C VAL A 225 -23.55 -11.78 -6.05
N ALA A 226 -23.17 -12.82 -5.31
CA ALA A 226 -24.14 -13.68 -4.62
C ALA A 226 -24.90 -12.96 -3.48
N SER A 227 -24.31 -11.88 -2.93
CA SER A 227 -24.91 -11.07 -1.87
C SER A 227 -25.72 -9.85 -2.37
N SER A 228 -25.73 -9.60 -3.67
CA SER A 228 -26.43 -8.46 -4.32
C SER A 228 -27.83 -8.83 -4.78
#